data_AF-A0A1G8E0W6-F1
#
_entry.id   AF-A0A1G8E0W6-F1
#
_cell.length_a   1.000
_cell.length_b   1.000
_cell.length_c   1.000
_cell.angle_alpha   90.00
_cell.angle_beta   90.00
_cell.angle_gamma   90.00
#
_symmetry.space_group_name_H-M   'P 1'
#
loop_
_entity.id
_entity.type
_entity.pdbx_description
1 polymer ?
#
loop_
_entity_poly.entity_id
_entity_poly.type
_entity_poly.pdbx_seq_one_letter_code
_entity_poly.pdbx_strand_id
1 'polypeptide(L)'
;MNARWPALIACSVVLTGCAGMQNPQKANLAHCRNQFQASKAENYPLVLQEGDQCLQNAALPTSLQSVIYAVQADAYNNLKRFPEAVAAKEKSMQLAVKPDPRDNLDLSYMYRGAGNPKKALELVQYNLDNGLGEAGKGSGFHMPTYYHLGLALTDLGQYREAAEAFSTGLQRQPDYAWGYYARGIAYDHLGDKDDAKADFVKFSQIANKKYVLAEQKAKLDEYRITLP
;
A
#
# COMPACT_ATOMS: atom_id res chain seq x y z
N MET A 1 60.37 -0.75 -1.54
CA MET A 1 59.88 -1.14 -0.20
C MET A 1 59.17 0.06 0.42
N ASN A 2 57.88 -0.11 0.73
CA ASN A 2 57.05 0.46 1.82
C ASN A 2 57.31 1.90 2.32
N ALA A 3 56.34 2.74 2.69
CA ALA A 3 54.89 2.74 2.62
C ALA A 3 54.37 4.10 3.18
N ARG A 4 53.27 4.59 2.60
CA ARG A 4 52.12 5.29 3.24
C ARG A 4 52.32 6.63 3.97
N TRP A 5 51.90 7.72 3.33
CA TRP A 5 51.28 8.95 3.89
C TRP A 5 50.40 9.60 2.79
N PRO A 6 49.34 10.36 3.08
CA PRO A 6 48.16 10.08 3.90
C PRO A 6 46.86 10.11 3.05
N ALA A 7 45.95 9.16 3.27
CA ALA A 7 44.59 9.22 2.73
C ALA A 7 43.67 9.89 3.76
N LEU A 8 43.63 11.22 3.78
CA LEU A 8 42.70 12.00 4.62
C LEU A 8 42.22 13.27 3.90
N ILE A 9 41.69 13.16 2.68
CA ILE A 9 40.86 14.23 2.10
C ILE A 9 39.74 13.59 1.28
N ALA A 10 38.78 12.97 1.96
CA ALA A 10 37.48 12.62 1.36
C ALA A 10 36.47 12.30 2.48
N CYS A 11 35.96 13.31 3.20
CA CYS A 11 34.64 13.21 3.86
C CYS A 11 34.15 14.47 4.62
N SER A 12 34.79 15.62 4.51
CA SER A 12 34.39 16.79 5.33
C SER A 12 33.12 17.53 4.86
N VAL A 13 32.55 17.20 3.69
CA VAL A 13 31.34 17.88 3.16
C VAL A 13 30.07 17.03 3.28
N VAL A 14 30.18 15.75 3.67
CA VAL A 14 29.02 14.87 3.92
C VAL A 14 28.67 14.81 5.42
N LEU A 15 29.63 15.11 6.30
CA LEU A 15 29.47 14.89 7.75
C LEU A 15 28.63 15.94 8.49
N THR A 16 28.44 17.15 7.95
CA THR A 16 27.61 18.16 8.62
C THR A 16 26.11 17.86 8.49
N GLY A 17 25.68 17.14 7.45
CA GLY A 17 24.35 16.56 7.36
C GLY A 17 24.20 15.26 8.18
N CYS A 18 25.24 14.42 8.21
CA CYS A 18 25.21 13.14 8.94
C CYS A 18 25.34 13.27 10.46
N ALA A 19 25.93 14.34 10.98
CA ALA A 19 26.05 14.53 12.43
C ALA A 19 24.69 14.66 13.15
N GLY A 20 23.64 15.13 12.43
CA GLY A 20 22.26 15.09 12.91
C GLY A 20 21.65 13.69 12.85
N MET A 21 21.98 12.90 11.81
CA MET A 21 21.52 11.52 11.58
C MET A 21 22.16 10.48 12.53
N GLN A 22 23.12 10.86 13.37
CA GLN A 22 23.78 9.95 14.31
C GLN A 22 23.44 10.23 15.77
N ASN A 23 22.73 11.33 16.06
CA ASN A 23 22.41 11.73 17.43
C ASN A 23 20.89 11.76 17.64
N PRO A 24 20.30 10.77 18.33
CA PRO A 24 18.86 10.70 18.60
C PRO A 24 18.31 11.93 19.32
N GLN A 25 19.13 12.59 20.15
CA GLN A 25 18.75 13.82 20.86
C GLN A 25 18.75 15.07 19.97
N LYS A 26 19.28 14.98 18.75
CA LYS A 26 19.28 16.05 17.74
C LYS A 26 18.31 15.82 16.59
N ALA A 27 17.55 14.71 16.61
CA ALA A 27 16.49 14.46 15.65
C ALA A 27 15.46 15.61 15.72
N ASN A 28 15.41 16.41 14.64
CA ASN A 28 14.59 17.61 14.53
C ASN A 28 13.67 17.52 13.31
N LEU A 29 12.83 18.55 13.11
CA LEU A 29 11.88 18.59 11.99
C LEU A 29 12.54 18.42 10.60
N ALA A 30 13.79 18.86 10.42
CA ALA A 30 14.52 18.68 9.17
C ALA A 30 14.90 17.21 8.92
N HIS A 31 15.21 16.47 9.98
CA HIS A 31 15.47 15.03 9.91
C HIS A 31 14.19 14.25 9.57
N CYS A 32 13.05 14.55 10.21
CA CYS A 32 11.76 13.97 9.82
C CYS A 32 11.43 14.29 8.35
N ARG A 33 11.73 15.51 7.87
CA ARG A 33 11.54 15.90 6.46
C ARG A 33 12.34 15.01 5.50
N ASN A 34 13.57 14.63 5.87
CA ASN A 34 14.41 13.76 5.03
C ASN A 34 13.79 12.38 4.85
N GLN A 35 13.16 11.81 5.89
CA GLN A 35 12.42 10.55 5.78
C GLN A 35 11.34 10.63 4.69
N PHE A 36 10.54 11.69 4.66
CA PHE A 36 9.50 11.85 3.62
C PHE A 36 10.10 12.00 2.21
N GLN A 37 11.27 12.64 2.08
CA GLN A 37 11.96 12.73 0.79
C GLN A 37 12.52 11.36 0.37
N ALA A 38 13.09 10.59 1.30
CA ALA A 38 13.55 9.24 1.05
C ALA A 38 12.41 8.31 0.62
N SER A 39 11.22 8.47 1.21
CA SER A 39 10.01 7.74 0.81
C SER A 39 9.62 8.03 -0.63
N LYS A 40 9.63 9.31 -1.05
CA LYS A 40 9.39 9.70 -2.45
C LYS A 40 10.44 9.19 -3.42
N ALA A 41 11.67 9.00 -2.94
CA ALA A 41 12.76 8.40 -3.70
C ALA A 41 12.79 6.85 -3.60
N GLU A 42 11.78 6.25 -2.98
CA GLU A 42 11.64 4.80 -2.77
C GLU A 42 12.83 4.16 -2.03
N ASN A 43 13.58 4.96 -1.24
CA ASN A 43 14.68 4.49 -0.42
C ASN A 43 14.15 4.02 0.94
N TYR A 44 13.42 2.90 0.93
CA TYR A 44 12.74 2.35 2.10
C TYR A 44 13.68 2.03 3.29
N PRO A 45 14.90 1.49 3.10
CA PRO A 45 15.83 1.29 4.22
C PRO A 45 16.17 2.60 4.96
N LEU A 46 16.41 3.68 4.22
CA LEU A 46 16.68 4.99 4.83
C LEU A 46 15.43 5.54 5.53
N VAL A 47 14.25 5.36 4.94
CA VAL A 47 12.97 5.74 5.57
C VAL A 47 12.82 5.11 6.95
N LEU A 48 13.11 3.81 7.05
CA LEU A 48 12.99 3.08 8.30
C LEU A 48 14.02 3.57 9.34
N GLN A 49 15.28 3.72 8.93
CA GLN A 49 16.36 4.19 9.78
C GLN A 49 16.08 5.59 10.37
N GLU A 50 15.74 6.56 9.52
CA GLU A 50 15.47 7.93 9.95
C GLU A 50 14.20 7.99 10.83
N GLY A 51 13.19 7.18 10.50
CA GLY A 51 11.97 7.05 11.31
C GLY A 51 12.25 6.56 12.73
N ASP A 52 13.05 5.49 12.87
CA ASP A 52 13.42 4.94 14.18
C ASP A 52 14.21 5.95 15.02
N GLN A 53 15.06 6.75 14.39
CA GLN A 53 15.80 7.82 15.06
C GLN A 53 14.88 8.96 15.52
N CYS A 54 13.91 9.35 14.69
CA CYS A 54 12.90 10.35 15.08
C CYS A 54 12.08 9.89 16.29
N LEU A 55 11.69 8.63 16.33
CA LEU A 55 10.88 8.05 17.41
C LEU A 55 11.62 7.95 18.75
N GLN A 56 12.95 8.03 18.77
CA GLN A 56 13.75 8.10 20.01
C GLN A 56 13.67 9.47 20.70
N ASN A 57 13.19 10.51 20.02
CA ASN A 57 13.00 11.82 20.62
C ASN A 57 11.74 11.84 21.51
N ALA A 58 11.92 11.79 22.83
CA ALA A 58 10.82 11.79 23.80
C ALA A 58 9.93 13.04 23.76
N ALA A 59 10.39 14.15 23.17
CA ALA A 59 9.61 15.38 23.00
C ALA A 59 8.79 15.40 21.69
N LEU A 60 8.84 14.34 20.88
CA LEU A 60 8.16 14.28 19.59
C LEU A 60 6.63 14.23 19.79
N PRO A 61 5.85 15.18 19.24
CA PRO A 61 4.40 15.16 19.32
C PRO A 61 3.78 13.87 18.79
N THR A 62 2.72 13.38 19.46
CA THR A 62 1.98 12.16 19.08
C THR A 62 1.49 12.20 17.63
N SER A 63 1.08 13.37 17.14
CA SER A 63 0.67 13.54 15.73
C SER A 63 1.81 13.27 14.75
N LEU A 64 3.04 13.68 15.07
CA LEU A 64 4.21 13.38 14.24
C LEU A 64 4.64 11.91 14.36
N GLN A 65 4.53 11.32 15.55
CA GLN A 65 4.74 9.88 15.73
C GLN A 65 3.80 9.06 14.85
N SER A 66 2.50 9.39 14.84
CA SER A 66 1.50 8.74 13.98
C SER A 66 1.89 8.77 12.50
N VAL A 67 2.33 9.94 12.01
CA VAL A 67 2.77 10.08 10.61
C VAL A 67 4.03 9.28 10.31
N ILE A 68 5.02 9.26 11.21
CA ILE A 68 6.25 8.47 11.02
C ILE A 68 5.91 6.98 10.92
N TYR A 69 5.05 6.47 11.81
CA TYR A 69 4.61 5.08 11.75
C TYR A 69 3.83 4.77 10.46
N ALA A 70 3.02 5.70 9.94
CA ALA A 70 2.36 5.51 8.65
C ALA A 70 3.37 5.34 7.52
N VAL A 71 4.40 6.19 7.48
CA VAL A 71 5.45 6.13 6.45
C VAL A 71 6.31 4.88 6.60
N GLN A 72 6.60 4.45 7.83
CA GLN A 72 7.30 3.18 8.07
C GLN A 72 6.46 1.98 7.61
N ALA A 73 5.15 1.99 7.84
CA ALA A 73 4.25 0.95 7.36
C ALA A 73 4.29 0.83 5.83
N ASP A 74 4.25 1.95 5.12
CA ASP A 74 4.38 1.97 3.65
C ASP A 74 5.75 1.43 3.21
N ALA A 75 6.83 1.81 3.89
CA ALA A 75 8.16 1.30 3.60
C ALA A 75 8.27 -0.22 3.80
N TYR A 76 7.77 -0.74 4.93
CA TYR A 76 7.72 -2.19 5.17
C TYR A 76 6.86 -2.91 4.13
N ASN A 77 5.71 -2.35 3.77
CA ASN A 77 4.81 -2.92 2.77
C ASN A 77 5.47 -3.04 1.39
N ASN A 78 6.19 -2.00 0.95
CA ASN A 78 6.94 -2.03 -0.31
C ASN A 78 8.10 -3.04 -0.27
N LEU A 79 8.72 -3.23 0.89
CA LEU A 79 9.72 -4.27 1.14
C LEU A 79 9.11 -5.67 1.34
N LYS A 80 7.78 -5.83 1.22
CA LYS A 80 7.04 -7.10 1.45
C LYS A 80 7.20 -7.66 2.87
N ARG A 81 7.56 -6.80 3.83
CA ARG A 81 7.65 -7.10 5.27
C ARG A 81 6.30 -6.85 5.93
N PHE A 82 5.31 -7.67 5.56
CA PHE A 82 3.91 -7.42 5.91
C PHE A 82 3.60 -7.42 7.42
N PRO A 83 4.18 -8.32 8.25
CA PRO A 83 3.95 -8.27 9.69
C PRO A 83 4.40 -6.94 10.32
N GLU A 84 5.56 -6.42 9.93
CA GLU A 84 6.05 -5.12 10.41
C GLU A 84 5.22 -3.96 9.85
N ALA A 85 4.75 -4.06 8.61
CA ALA A 85 3.85 -3.08 8.01
C ALA A 85 2.54 -2.97 8.79
N VAL A 86 1.91 -4.11 9.13
CA VAL A 86 0.70 -4.17 9.96
C VAL A 86 0.96 -3.51 11.31
N ALA A 87 2.01 -3.91 12.03
CA ALA A 87 2.31 -3.38 13.36
C ALA A 87 2.53 -1.85 13.33
N ALA A 88 3.25 -1.34 12.34
CA ALA A 88 3.48 0.09 12.18
C ALA A 88 2.18 0.84 11.84
N LYS A 89 1.34 0.32 10.93
CA LYS A 89 0.07 0.97 10.57
C LYS A 89 -0.93 0.98 11.72
N GLU A 90 -1.03 -0.12 12.48
CA GLU A 90 -1.84 -0.16 13.70
C GLU A 90 -1.36 0.86 14.73
N LYS A 91 -0.04 0.98 14.93
CA LYS A 91 0.52 1.98 15.83
C LYS A 91 0.22 3.41 15.36
N SER A 92 0.31 3.66 14.06
CA SER A 92 -0.07 4.94 13.46
C SER A 92 -1.52 5.29 13.76
N MET A 93 -2.45 4.35 13.53
CA MET A 93 -3.89 4.52 13.77
C MET A 93 -4.23 4.70 15.25
N GLN A 94 -3.54 4.01 16.17
CA GLN A 94 -3.71 4.20 17.62
C GLN A 94 -3.35 5.61 18.09
N LEU A 95 -2.39 6.26 17.41
CA LEU A 95 -1.92 7.60 17.74
C LEU A 95 -2.69 8.69 16.97
N ALA A 96 -3.48 8.32 15.97
CA ALA A 96 -4.26 9.25 15.16
C ALA A 96 -5.47 9.78 15.94
N VAL A 97 -5.73 11.09 15.84
CA VAL A 97 -6.85 11.75 16.52
C VAL A 97 -8.20 11.32 15.92
N LYS A 98 -8.23 11.00 14.62
CA LYS A 98 -9.40 10.49 13.90
C LYS A 98 -8.93 9.49 12.85
N PRO A 99 -9.32 8.21 12.95
CA PRO A 99 -9.00 7.20 11.93
C PRO A 99 -9.60 7.59 10.57
N ASP A 100 -8.79 7.57 9.52
CA ASP A 100 -9.25 7.76 8.14
C ASP A 100 -9.80 6.43 7.61
N PRO A 101 -10.97 6.38 6.95
CA PRO A 101 -11.42 5.17 6.25
C PRO A 101 -10.38 4.58 5.30
N ARG A 102 -9.48 5.41 4.77
CA ARG A 102 -8.33 4.99 3.97
C ARG A 102 -7.34 4.15 4.77
N ASP A 103 -7.12 4.45 6.05
CA ASP A 103 -6.23 3.67 6.91
C ASP A 103 -6.70 2.22 7.03
N ASN A 104 -8.02 2.00 7.10
CA ASN A 104 -8.59 0.65 7.11
C ASN A 104 -8.33 -0.10 5.80
N LEU A 105 -8.35 0.58 4.65
CA LEU A 105 -8.06 -0.04 3.35
C LEU A 105 -6.57 -0.38 3.19
N ASP A 106 -5.70 0.53 3.61
CA ASP A 106 -4.25 0.30 3.60
C ASP A 106 -3.88 -0.85 4.56
N LEU A 107 -4.43 -0.84 5.78
CA LEU A 107 -4.21 -1.91 6.75
C LEU A 107 -4.83 -3.24 6.28
N SER A 108 -5.99 -3.21 5.62
CA SER A 108 -6.59 -4.38 4.98
C SER A 108 -5.66 -5.00 3.93
N TYR A 109 -5.05 -4.18 3.07
CA TYR A 109 -4.04 -4.65 2.12
C TYR A 109 -2.86 -5.32 2.82
N MET A 110 -2.33 -4.70 3.87
CA MET A 110 -1.20 -5.24 4.63
C MET A 110 -1.57 -6.56 5.32
N TYR A 111 -2.77 -6.67 5.89
CA TYR A 111 -3.26 -7.91 6.50
C TYR A 111 -3.41 -9.05 5.50
N ARG A 112 -3.90 -8.77 4.28
CA ARG A 112 -3.92 -9.76 3.18
C ARG A 112 -2.51 -10.26 2.87
N GLY A 113 -1.55 -9.34 2.70
CA GLY A 113 -0.14 -9.67 2.47
C GLY A 113 0.48 -10.47 3.62
N ALA A 114 0.07 -10.21 4.86
CA ALA A 114 0.48 -10.97 6.04
C ALA A 114 -0.22 -12.34 6.19
N GLY A 115 -1.06 -12.75 5.24
CA GLY A 115 -1.79 -14.01 5.27
C GLY A 115 -2.98 -14.03 6.23
N ASN A 116 -3.52 -12.86 6.58
CA ASN A 116 -4.69 -12.73 7.44
C ASN A 116 -5.85 -11.99 6.73
N PRO A 117 -6.44 -12.60 5.67
CA PRO A 117 -7.54 -11.98 4.93
C PRO A 117 -8.83 -11.85 5.75
N LYS A 118 -8.97 -12.56 6.88
CA LYS A 118 -10.10 -12.39 7.81
C LYS A 118 -10.08 -11.01 8.47
N LYS A 119 -8.93 -10.57 9.00
CA LYS A 119 -8.78 -9.22 9.54
C LYS A 119 -8.96 -8.15 8.46
N ALA A 120 -8.48 -8.42 7.25
CA ALA A 120 -8.69 -7.54 6.12
C ALA A 120 -10.17 -7.36 5.77
N LEU A 121 -10.95 -8.44 5.82
CA LEU A 121 -12.40 -8.43 5.61
C LEU A 121 -13.12 -7.62 6.70
N GLU A 122 -12.77 -7.83 7.98
CA GLU A 122 -13.36 -7.09 9.11
C GLU A 122 -13.20 -5.57 8.94
N LEU A 123 -12.00 -5.10 8.56
CA LEU A 123 -11.71 -3.68 8.36
C LEU A 123 -12.52 -3.06 7.23
N VAL A 124 -12.67 -3.79 6.12
CA VAL A 124 -13.43 -3.32 4.97
C VAL A 124 -14.92 -3.34 5.25
N GLN A 125 -15.42 -4.37 5.95
CA GLN A 125 -16.82 -4.43 6.38
C GLN A 125 -17.16 -3.30 7.34
N TYR A 126 -16.27 -3.00 8.29
CA TYR A 126 -16.41 -1.84 9.17
C TYR A 126 -16.59 -0.54 8.37
N ASN A 127 -15.82 -0.34 7.29
CA ASN A 127 -16.00 0.83 6.43
C ASN A 127 -17.41 0.86 5.82
N LEU A 128 -17.89 -0.25 5.28
CA LEU A 128 -19.21 -0.34 4.64
C LEU A 128 -20.36 -0.13 5.65
N ASP A 129 -20.30 -0.80 6.80
CA ASP A 129 -21.34 -0.75 7.85
C ASP A 129 -21.52 0.66 8.43
N ASN A 130 -20.47 1.47 8.39
CA ASN A 130 -20.47 2.84 8.90
C ASN A 130 -20.60 3.89 7.77
N GLY A 131 -20.85 3.49 6.53
CA GLY A 131 -20.95 4.40 5.38
C GLY A 131 -19.64 5.14 5.06
N LEU A 132 -18.51 4.62 5.51
CA LEU A 132 -17.19 5.23 5.38
C LEU A 132 -16.61 4.89 4.00
N GLY A 133 -16.60 5.88 3.09
CA GLY A 133 -16.16 5.73 1.70
C GLY A 133 -17.28 5.80 0.67
N GLU A 134 -18.52 6.05 1.12
CA GLU A 134 -19.71 6.01 0.27
C GLU A 134 -20.05 7.35 -0.46
N ALA A 135 -19.12 8.29 -0.65
CA ALA A 135 -19.44 9.48 -1.46
C ALA A 135 -19.09 9.26 -2.96
N GLY A 136 -20.14 9.27 -3.79
CA GLY A 136 -20.09 9.15 -5.24
C GLY A 136 -19.36 10.29 -5.94
N LYS A 137 -19.49 10.35 -7.27
CA LYS A 137 -18.73 11.20 -8.21
C LYS A 137 -18.22 12.50 -7.57
N GLY A 138 -16.90 12.57 -7.40
CA GLY A 138 -16.18 13.81 -7.11
C GLY A 138 -15.95 14.17 -5.64
N SER A 139 -16.35 13.36 -4.64
CA SER A 139 -15.96 13.64 -3.24
C SER A 139 -15.95 12.45 -2.26
N GLY A 140 -15.63 11.23 -2.70
CA GLY A 140 -15.39 10.09 -1.80
C GLY A 140 -14.83 8.83 -2.46
N PHE A 141 -14.43 7.87 -1.62
CA PHE A 141 -13.74 6.62 -2.00
C PHE A 141 -14.69 5.55 -2.59
N HIS A 142 -15.29 5.80 -3.75
CA HIS A 142 -16.04 4.76 -4.47
C HIS A 142 -15.17 3.85 -5.31
N MET A 143 -15.44 2.54 -5.17
CA MET A 143 -14.79 1.35 -5.69
C MET A 143 -13.55 0.84 -4.90
N PRO A 144 -12.62 1.62 -4.30
CA PRO A 144 -11.57 1.05 -3.45
C PRO A 144 -12.11 0.16 -2.33
N THR A 145 -13.14 0.57 -1.61
CA THR A 145 -13.71 -0.26 -0.52
C THR A 145 -14.27 -1.59 -1.04
N TYR A 146 -15.10 -1.56 -2.10
CA TYR A 146 -15.63 -2.79 -2.72
C TYR A 146 -14.54 -3.66 -3.36
N TYR A 147 -13.48 -3.03 -3.88
CA TYR A 147 -12.33 -3.74 -4.41
C TYR A 147 -11.55 -4.45 -3.31
N HIS A 148 -11.25 -3.77 -2.19
CA HIS A 148 -10.62 -4.41 -1.04
C HIS A 148 -11.52 -5.49 -0.42
N LEU A 149 -12.85 -5.33 -0.45
CA LEU A 149 -13.80 -6.36 -0.04
C LEU A 149 -13.67 -7.60 -0.91
N GLY A 150 -13.80 -7.44 -2.23
CA GLY A 150 -13.68 -8.55 -3.18
C GLY A 150 -12.30 -9.22 -3.10
N LEU A 151 -11.24 -8.45 -2.92
CA LEU A 151 -9.89 -8.97 -2.74
C LEU A 151 -9.73 -9.80 -1.46
N ALA A 152 -10.29 -9.36 -0.33
CA ALA A 152 -10.27 -10.14 0.91
C ALA A 152 -11.09 -11.42 0.80
N LEU A 153 -12.25 -11.37 0.13
CA LEU A 153 -13.10 -12.53 -0.15
C LEU A 153 -12.42 -13.53 -1.10
N THR A 154 -11.74 -13.06 -2.14
CA THR A 154 -10.94 -13.91 -3.04
C THR A 154 -9.84 -14.65 -2.28
N ASP A 155 -9.13 -13.97 -1.37
CA ASP A 155 -8.09 -14.62 -0.55
C ASP A 155 -8.67 -15.65 0.45
N LEU A 156 -9.94 -15.52 0.81
CA LEU A 156 -10.68 -16.50 1.61
C LEU A 156 -11.26 -17.64 0.76
N GLY A 157 -11.11 -17.61 -0.57
CA GLY A 157 -11.70 -18.56 -1.50
C GLY A 157 -13.21 -18.37 -1.73
N GLN A 158 -13.78 -17.26 -1.28
CA GLN A 158 -15.19 -16.90 -1.43
C GLN A 158 -15.43 -16.18 -2.75
N TYR A 159 -15.18 -16.88 -3.86
CA TYR A 159 -15.10 -16.26 -5.18
C TYR A 159 -16.45 -15.71 -5.69
N ARG A 160 -17.57 -16.31 -5.31
CA ARG A 160 -18.90 -15.83 -5.71
C ARG A 160 -19.20 -14.49 -5.05
N GLU A 161 -19.02 -14.41 -3.75
CA GLU A 161 -19.17 -13.19 -2.95
C GLU A 161 -18.17 -12.12 -3.40
N ALA A 162 -16.94 -12.51 -3.74
CA ALA A 162 -15.96 -11.59 -4.32
C ALA A 162 -16.46 -10.98 -5.64
N ALA A 163 -17.01 -11.80 -6.55
CA ALA A 163 -17.54 -11.34 -7.82
C ALA A 163 -18.73 -10.37 -7.63
N GLU A 164 -19.59 -10.62 -6.66
CA GLU A 164 -20.69 -9.72 -6.28
C GLU A 164 -20.18 -8.38 -5.71
N ALA A 165 -19.18 -8.42 -4.83
CA ALA A 165 -18.53 -7.23 -4.29
C ALA A 165 -17.91 -6.36 -5.39
N PHE A 166 -17.14 -6.97 -6.30
CA PHE A 166 -16.57 -6.25 -7.44
C PHE A 166 -17.66 -5.72 -8.37
N SER A 167 -18.73 -6.47 -8.62
CA SER A 167 -19.85 -6.01 -9.45
C SER A 167 -20.51 -4.77 -8.88
N THR A 168 -20.74 -4.73 -7.57
CA THR A 168 -21.29 -3.56 -6.87
C THR A 168 -20.34 -2.36 -6.99
N GLY A 169 -19.03 -2.58 -6.83
CA GLY A 169 -18.02 -1.55 -7.02
C GLY A 169 -17.98 -1.00 -8.45
N LEU A 170 -18.05 -1.88 -9.46
CA LEU A 170 -18.01 -1.52 -10.89
C LEU A 170 -19.29 -0.81 -11.36
N GLN A 171 -20.45 -1.05 -10.75
CA GLN A 171 -21.65 -0.24 -11.01
C GLN A 171 -21.43 1.22 -10.60
N ARG A 172 -20.68 1.45 -9.52
CA ARG A 172 -20.34 2.77 -8.98
C ARG A 172 -19.17 3.43 -9.72
N GLN A 173 -18.17 2.66 -10.14
CA GLN A 173 -17.01 3.10 -10.90
C GLN A 173 -16.74 2.18 -12.11
N PRO A 174 -17.48 2.36 -13.22
CA PRO A 174 -17.39 1.48 -14.39
C PRO A 174 -16.11 1.66 -15.23
N ASP A 175 -15.26 2.63 -14.90
CA ASP A 175 -13.96 2.86 -15.53
C ASP A 175 -12.78 2.31 -14.70
N TYR A 176 -13.04 1.60 -13.60
CA TYR A 176 -11.97 1.02 -12.82
C TYR A 176 -11.49 -0.33 -13.38
N ALA A 177 -10.45 -0.27 -14.21
CA ALA A 177 -9.86 -1.43 -14.87
C ALA A 177 -9.56 -2.59 -13.91
N TRP A 178 -8.91 -2.33 -12.77
CA TRP A 178 -8.49 -3.38 -11.84
C TRP A 178 -9.65 -4.15 -11.21
N GLY A 179 -10.84 -3.54 -11.13
CA GLY A 179 -12.06 -4.19 -10.66
C GLY A 179 -12.52 -5.26 -11.64
N TYR A 180 -12.46 -4.97 -12.95
CA TYR A 180 -12.71 -5.97 -13.99
C TYR A 180 -11.68 -7.10 -13.94
N TYR A 181 -10.39 -6.78 -13.81
CA TYR A 181 -9.37 -7.83 -13.69
C TYR A 181 -9.61 -8.73 -12.48
N ALA A 182 -9.87 -8.16 -11.30
CA ALA A 182 -10.06 -8.94 -10.08
C ALA A 182 -11.37 -9.74 -10.10
N ARG A 183 -12.45 -9.19 -10.68
CA ARG A 183 -13.69 -9.94 -10.89
C ARG A 183 -13.50 -11.07 -11.91
N GLY A 184 -12.74 -10.84 -12.97
CA GLY A 184 -12.35 -11.87 -13.93
C GLY A 184 -11.56 -13.02 -13.29
N ILE A 185 -10.67 -12.71 -12.34
CA ILE A 185 -10.00 -13.74 -11.52
C ILE A 185 -11.00 -14.54 -10.68
N ALA A 186 -11.97 -13.87 -10.04
CA ALA A 186 -13.00 -14.55 -9.26
C ALA A 186 -13.85 -15.49 -10.13
N TYR A 187 -14.30 -15.05 -11.31
CA TYR A 187 -15.00 -15.89 -12.28
C TYR A 187 -14.14 -17.05 -12.80
N ASP A 188 -12.85 -16.81 -13.04
CA ASP A 188 -11.91 -17.85 -13.46
C ASP A 188 -11.81 -18.99 -12.44
N HIS A 189 -11.78 -18.65 -11.14
CA HIS A 189 -11.79 -19.63 -10.05
C HIS A 189 -13.13 -20.35 -9.89
N LEU A 190 -14.25 -19.71 -10.23
CA LEU A 190 -15.57 -20.35 -10.27
C LEU A 190 -15.75 -21.28 -11.47
N GLY A 191 -14.87 -21.19 -12.48
CA GLY A 191 -14.99 -21.92 -13.74
C GLY A 191 -15.85 -21.20 -14.79
N ASP A 192 -16.32 -19.98 -14.51
CA ASP A 192 -17.15 -19.17 -15.38
C ASP A 192 -16.28 -18.46 -16.45
N LYS A 193 -15.72 -19.24 -17.37
CA LYS A 193 -14.70 -18.79 -18.33
C LYS A 193 -15.17 -17.68 -19.26
N ASP A 194 -16.45 -17.65 -19.63
CA ASP A 194 -16.99 -16.62 -20.53
C ASP A 194 -17.06 -15.25 -19.84
N ASP A 195 -17.54 -15.21 -18.60
CA ASP A 195 -17.58 -13.99 -17.79
C ASP A 195 -16.18 -13.51 -17.45
N ALA A 196 -15.27 -14.43 -17.08
CA ALA A 196 -13.87 -14.12 -16.86
C ALA A 196 -13.22 -13.46 -18.09
N LYS A 197 -13.45 -14.06 -19.28
CA LYS A 197 -12.93 -13.53 -20.55
C LYS A 197 -13.49 -12.13 -20.84
N ALA A 198 -14.80 -11.93 -20.65
CA ALA A 198 -15.44 -10.64 -20.87
C ALA A 198 -14.83 -9.54 -19.99
N ASP A 199 -14.59 -9.85 -18.72
CA ASP A 199 -13.95 -8.95 -17.77
C ASP A 199 -12.48 -8.67 -18.11
N PHE A 200 -11.72 -9.69 -18.53
CA PHE A 200 -10.34 -9.50 -18.97
C PHE A 200 -10.23 -8.65 -20.23
N VAL A 201 -11.17 -8.78 -21.18
CA VAL A 201 -11.25 -7.91 -22.36
C VAL A 201 -11.57 -6.47 -21.93
N LYS A 202 -12.50 -6.30 -20.98
CA LYS A 202 -12.83 -4.97 -20.48
C LYS A 202 -11.66 -4.32 -19.74
N PHE A 203 -10.91 -5.09 -18.96
CA PHE A 203 -9.65 -4.65 -18.35
C PHE A 203 -8.65 -4.22 -19.42
N SER A 204 -8.39 -5.02 -20.46
CA SER A 204 -7.39 -4.68 -21.48
C SER A 204 -7.73 -3.40 -22.26
N GLN A 205 -9.01 -3.09 -22.43
CA GLN A 205 -9.48 -1.87 -23.10
C GLN A 205 -9.29 -0.59 -22.27
N ILE A 206 -9.30 -0.69 -20.93
CA ILE A 206 -9.29 0.47 -20.03
C ILE A 206 -7.92 0.65 -19.36
N ALA A 207 -7.22 -0.45 -19.08
CA ALA A 207 -5.99 -0.42 -18.32
C ALA A 207 -4.91 0.42 -19.01
N ASN A 208 -4.25 1.29 -18.25
CA ASN A 208 -3.04 1.93 -18.72
C ASN A 208 -1.90 0.90 -18.74
N LYS A 209 -1.46 0.53 -19.94
CA LYS A 209 -0.41 -0.48 -20.19
C LYS A 209 0.89 -0.28 -19.41
N LYS A 210 1.20 0.96 -18.99
CA LYS A 210 2.36 1.26 -18.12
C LYS A 210 2.29 0.51 -16.78
N TYR A 211 1.09 0.30 -16.26
CA TYR A 211 0.86 -0.30 -14.94
C TYR A 211 0.44 -1.77 -15.00
N VAL A 212 0.39 -2.37 -16.19
CA VAL A 212 0.06 -3.79 -16.36
C VAL A 212 1.33 -4.62 -16.21
N LEU A 213 1.41 -5.42 -15.15
CA LEU A 213 2.59 -6.21 -14.83
C LEU A 213 2.62 -7.53 -15.63
N ALA A 214 3.72 -8.26 -15.52
CA ALA A 214 3.91 -9.52 -16.24
C ALA A 214 2.84 -10.57 -15.91
N GLU A 215 2.40 -10.62 -14.65
CA GLU A 215 1.36 -11.56 -14.20
C GLU A 215 0.00 -11.28 -14.87
N GLN A 216 -0.41 -10.01 -15.01
CA GLN A 216 -1.64 -9.65 -15.71
C GLN A 216 -1.53 -10.00 -17.20
N LYS A 217 -0.37 -9.75 -17.82
CA LYS A 217 -0.14 -10.09 -19.24
C LYS A 217 -0.25 -11.59 -19.47
N ALA A 218 0.42 -12.40 -18.63
CA ALA A 218 0.33 -13.85 -18.68
C ALA A 218 -1.12 -14.32 -18.55
N LYS A 219 -1.89 -13.71 -17.64
CA LYS A 219 -3.31 -14.05 -17.47
C LYS A 219 -4.15 -13.69 -18.69
N LEU A 220 -3.90 -12.55 -19.33
CA LEU A 220 -4.57 -12.18 -20.58
C LEU A 220 -4.21 -13.13 -21.73
N ASP A 221 -2.96 -13.60 -21.80
CA ASP A 221 -2.48 -14.54 -22.80
C ASP A 221 -3.17 -15.92 -22.68
N GLU A 222 -3.43 -16.40 -21.45
CA GLU A 222 -4.24 -17.62 -21.20
C GLU A 222 -5.62 -17.54 -21.89
N TYR A 223 -6.18 -16.33 -21.96
CA TYR A 223 -7.48 -16.03 -22.57
C TYR A 223 -7.37 -15.56 -24.03
N ARG A 224 -6.15 -15.52 -24.59
CA ARG A 224 -5.84 -15.01 -25.94
C ARG A 224 -6.28 -13.57 -26.15
N ILE A 225 -6.09 -12.73 -25.13
CA ILE A 225 -6.43 -11.31 -25.15
C ILE A 225 -5.15 -10.50 -25.27
N THR A 226 -5.09 -9.63 -26.28
CA THR A 226 -3.98 -8.69 -26.46
C THR A 226 -4.30 -7.36 -25.81
N LEU A 227 -3.31 -6.73 -25.17
CA LEU A 227 -3.39 -5.32 -24.79
C LEU A 227 -3.29 -4.46 -26.05
N PRO A 228 -4.26 -3.57 -26.32
CA PRO A 228 -4.23 -2.67 -27.47
C PRO A 228 -3.12 -1.60 -27.40
#